data_AF-A0A820GNL4-F1
#
_entry.id   AF-A0A820GNL4-F1
#
_cell.length_a   1.000
_cell.length_b   1.000
_cell.length_c   1.000
_cell.angle_alpha   90.00
_cell.angle_beta   90.00
_cell.angle_gamma   90.00
#
_symmetry.space_group_name_H-M   'P 1'
#
loop_
_entity.id
_entity.type
_entity.pdbx_description
1 polymer ?
#
loop_
_entity_poly.entity_id
_entity_poly.type
_entity_poly.pdbx_seq_one_letter_code
_entity_poly.pdbx_strand_id
1 'polypeptide(L)' 'ESNFDEFLRSYIIKFGRKILNTDDFIQYFESYFPQVPSVDWQSWLYTPGMPPITHDFSTQLE' A
#
# COMPACT_ATOMS: atom_id res chain seq x y z
N GLU A 1 1.07 16.51 -6.68
CA GLU A 1 0.45 15.17 -6.56
C GLU A 1 1.22 14.41 -5.48
N SER A 2 0.57 13.50 -4.75
CA SER A 2 1.28 12.74 -3.71
C SER A 2 2.15 11.65 -4.34
N ASN A 3 3.26 11.28 -3.68
CA ASN A 3 4.13 10.17 -4.14
C ASN A 3 3.34 8.85 -4.31
N PHE A 4 2.23 8.69 -3.59
CA PHE A 4 1.36 7.54 -3.71
C PHE A 4 0.45 7.61 -4.95
N ASP A 5 0.00 8.79 -5.38
CA ASP A 5 -0.76 8.95 -6.61
C ASP A 5 0.06 8.54 -7.84
N GLU A 6 1.36 8.88 -7.84
CA GLU A 6 2.30 8.47 -8.89
C GLU A 6 2.48 6.94 -8.91
N PHE A 7 2.66 6.33 -7.74
CA PHE A 7 2.69 4.88 -7.59
C PHE A 7 1.42 4.21 -8.13
N LEU A 8 0.24 4.72 -7.79
CA LEU A 8 -1.04 4.15 -8.24
C LEU A 8 -1.17 4.18 -9.76
N ARG A 9 -0.82 5.30 -10.41
CA ARG A 9 -0.80 5.40 -11.88
C ARG A 9 0.16 4.36 -12.47
N SER A 10 1.36 4.27 -11.91
CA SER A 10 2.40 3.34 -12.33
C SER A 10 1.96 1.87 -12.18
N TYR A 11 1.32 1.52 -11.07
CA TYR A 11 0.76 0.19 -10.80
C TYR A 11 -0.30 -0.21 -11.84
N ILE A 12 -1.25 0.69 -12.13
CA ILE A 12 -2.30 0.43 -13.12
C ILE A 12 -1.72 0.23 -14.53
N ILE A 13 -0.74 1.04 -14.92
CA ILE A 13 -0.05 0.90 -16.22
C ILE A 13 0.70 -0.43 -16.29
N LYS A 14 1.44 -0.81 -15.25
CA LYS A 14 2.25 -2.03 -15.21
C LYS A 14 1.42 -3.31 -15.29
N PHE A 15 0.29 -3.33 -14.58
CA PHE A 15 -0.51 -4.54 -14.40
C PHE A 15 -1.85 -4.54 -15.13
N GLY A 16 -2.12 -3.51 -15.94
CA GLY A 16 -3.32 -3.44 -16.76
C GLY A 16 -3.55 -4.73 -17.55
N ARG A 17 -4.78 -5.27 -17.45
CA ARG A 17 -5.23 -6.49 -18.14
C ARG A 17 -4.53 -7.78 -17.69
N LYS A 18 -3.93 -7.80 -16.50
CA LYS A 18 -3.33 -8.99 -15.88
C LYS A 18 -4.13 -9.45 -14.68
N ILE A 19 -4.03 -10.74 -14.33
CA ILE A 19 -4.52 -11.30 -13.07
C ILE A 19 -3.34 -11.27 -12.11
N LEU A 20 -3.56 -10.78 -10.89
CA LEU A 20 -2.53 -10.66 -9.86
C LEU A 20 -2.95 -11.38 -8.58
N ASN A 21 -1.96 -11.72 -7.78
CA ASN A 21 -2.14 -12.08 -6.38
C ASN A 21 -1.58 -10.98 -5.46
N THR A 22 -1.67 -11.22 -4.16
CA THR A 22 -1.18 -10.30 -3.12
C THR A 22 0.33 -10.09 -3.18
N ASP A 23 1.11 -11.13 -3.50
CA ASP A 23 2.56 -11.06 -3.55
C ASP A 23 3.05 -10.17 -4.70
N ASP A 24 2.36 -10.17 -5.85
CA ASP A 24 2.65 -9.29 -6.98
C ASP A 24 2.56 -7.81 -6.58
N PHE A 25 1.57 -7.46 -5.76
CA PHE A 25 1.40 -6.12 -5.22
C PHE A 25 2.52 -5.77 -4.23
N ILE A 26 2.79 -6.65 -3.26
CA ILE A 26 3.81 -6.41 -2.22
C ILE A 26 5.18 -6.18 -2.86
N GLN A 27 5.59 -7.08 -3.75
CA GLN A 27 6.88 -6.98 -4.44
C GLN A 27 6.99 -5.68 -5.24
N TYR A 28 5.90 -5.27 -5.91
CA TYR A 28 5.93 -4.02 -6.65
C TYR A 28 5.99 -2.80 -5.75
N PHE A 29 5.21 -2.78 -4.68
CA PHE A 29 5.22 -1.70 -3.69
C PHE A 29 6.61 -1.51 -3.08
N GLU A 30 7.24 -2.59 -2.62
CA GLU A 30 8.60 -2.57 -2.05
C GLU A 30 9.64 -2.13 -3.07
N SER A 31 9.51 -2.57 -4.34
CA SER A 31 10.39 -2.13 -5.41
C SER A 31 10.24 -0.64 -5.75
N TYR A 32 9.02 -0.09 -5.62
CA TYR A 32 8.72 1.31 -5.93
C TYR A 32 9.15 2.24 -4.79
N PHE A 33 9.06 1.77 -3.55
CA PHE A 33 9.40 2.53 -2.35
C PHE A 33 10.59 1.91 -1.59
N PRO A 34 11.81 1.85 -2.20
CA PRO A 34 12.95 1.15 -1.61
C PRO A 34 13.48 1.79 -0.32
N GLN A 35 13.03 3.02 0.00
CA GLN A 35 13.49 3.80 1.15
C GLN A 35 12.47 3.86 2.29
N VAL A 36 11.29 3.27 2.11
CA VAL A 36 10.26 3.22 3.14
C VAL A 36 10.56 2.04 4.08
N PRO A 37 10.44 2.22 5.42
CA PRO A 37 10.58 1.12 6.36
C PRO A 37 9.68 -0.06 5.97
N SER A 38 10.18 -1.29 6.16
CA SER A 38 9.43 -2.51 5.83
C SER A 38 8.06 -2.48 6.50
N VAL A 39 7.02 -2.65 5.69
CA VAL A 39 5.64 -2.77 6.17
C VAL A 39 5.46 -4.18 6.76
N ASP A 40 4.77 -4.28 7.90
CA ASP A 40 4.38 -5.57 8.47
C ASP A 40 3.16 -6.14 7.73
N TRP A 41 3.40 -6.72 6.55
CA TRP A 41 2.34 -7.31 5.72
C TRP A 41 1.58 -8.45 6.41
N GLN A 42 2.23 -9.17 7.33
CA GLN A 42 1.60 -10.26 8.06
C GLN A 42 0.49 -9.75 8.97
N SER A 43 0.77 -8.69 9.74
CA SER A 43 -0.22 -8.05 10.59
C SER A 43 -1.32 -7.37 9.78
N TRP A 44 -0.98 -6.76 8.64
CA TRP A 44 -1.94 -6.03 7.81
C TRP A 44 -2.89 -6.93 7.01
N LEU A 45 -2.44 -8.07 6.50
CA LEU A 45 -3.20 -8.87 5.53
C LEU A 45 -3.75 -10.18 6.08
N TYR A 46 -3.11 -10.77 7.09
CA TYR A 46 -3.41 -12.13 7.53
C TYR A 46 -3.78 -12.25 9.00
N THR A 47 -3.55 -11.20 9.80
CA THR A 47 -3.92 -11.20 11.22
C THR A 47 -5.36 -10.70 11.38
N PRO A 48 -6.24 -11.46 12.05
CA PRO A 48 -7.61 -11.03 12.29
C PRO A 48 -7.64 -9.87 13.30
N GLY A 49 -8.64 -8.99 13.18
CA GLY A 49 -8.82 -7.82 14.04
C GLY A 49 -8.57 -6.51 13.30
N MET A 50 -8.25 -5.45 14.05
CA MET A 50 -7.89 -4.15 13.46
C MET A 50 -6.41 -4.14 13.05
N PRO A 51 -6.04 -3.37 12.00
CA PRO A 51 -4.64 -3.17 11.64
C PRO A 51 -3.79 -2.69 12.84
N PRO A 52 -2.48 -2.99 12.84
CA PRO A 52 -1.60 -2.68 13.97
C PRO A 52 -1.37 -1.17 14.19
N ILE A 53 -1.72 -0.33 13.21
CA ILE A 53 -1.49 1.11 13.26
C ILE A 53 -2.85 1.83 13.15
N THR A 54 -3.16 2.64 14.15
CA THR A 54 -4.31 3.55 14.13
C THR A 54 -3.88 4.91 13.59
N HIS A 55 -4.58 5.39 12.56
CA HIS A 55 -4.38 6.74 12.04
C HIS A 55 -5.28 7.74 12.78
N ASP A 56 -4.78 8.95 12.96
CA ASP A 56 -5.58 10.08 13.40
C ASP A 56 -6.32 10.68 12.19
N PHE A 57 -7.64 10.52 12.19
CA PHE A 57 -8.54 11.10 11.19
C PHE A 57 -9.37 12.21 11.81
N SER A 58 -8.73 13.12 12.57
CA SER A 58 -9.39 14.30 13.13
C SER A 58 -10.30 14.97 12.10
N THR A 59 -11.59 15.01 12.42
CA THR A 59 -12.63 15.65 11.59
C THR A 59 -12.89 17.09 12.03
N GLN A 60 -11.97 17.71 12.76
CA GLN A 60 -12.14 19.11 13.15
C GLN A 60 -12.06 19.97 11.89
N LEU A 61 -13.18 20.61 11.56
CA LEU A 61 -13.25 21.72 10.61
C LEU A 61 -12.69 22.94 11.35
N GLU A 62 -11.56 23.47 10.89
CA GLU A 62 -11.16 24.85 11.25
C GLU A 62 -12.10 25.88 10.62
#